data_AF-A0A6B0WDS9-F1
#
_entry.id   AF-A0A6B0WDS9-F1
#
_cell.length_a   1.000
_cell.length_b   1.000
_cell.length_c   1.000
_cell.angle_alpha   90.00
_cell.angle_beta   90.00
_cell.angle_gamma   90.00
#
_symmetry.space_group_name_H-M   'P 1'
#
loop_
_entity.id
_entity.type
_entity.pdbx_description
1 polymer ?
#
loop_
_entity_poly.entity_id
_entity_poly.type
_entity_poly.pdbx_seq_one_letter_code
_entity_poly.pdbx_strand_id
1 'polypeptide(L)' 'MSDRERTEPKAPEGGGASAGPALVYCRCAYARVVPLKVKDGVLEALAASGVDFDAAPDVCEMSARRDPGRKELA' A
#
# COMPACT_ATOMS: atom_id res chain seq x y z
N MET A 1 4.18 41.90 9.32
CA MET A 1 4.33 40.71 10.18
C MET A 1 3.06 39.88 10.13
N SER A 2 2.99 38.95 9.17
CA SER A 2 2.30 37.65 9.26
C SER A 2 2.57 36.88 7.95
N ASP A 3 3.85 36.61 7.72
CA ASP A 3 4.27 35.41 7.01
C ASP A 3 3.86 34.21 7.86
N ARG A 4 3.06 33.28 7.29
CA ARG A 4 2.84 31.85 7.66
C ARG A 4 1.43 31.44 7.22
N GLU A 5 1.18 30.47 6.35
CA GLU A 5 1.99 29.34 5.88
C GLU A 5 1.60 29.00 4.44
N ARG A 6 2.63 28.92 3.61
CA ARG A 6 2.61 28.43 2.24
C ARG A 6 2.70 26.90 2.29
N THR A 7 1.58 26.26 1.99
CA THR A 7 1.44 24.96 1.30
C THR A 7 2.18 23.74 1.86
N GLU A 8 1.41 22.71 2.24
CA GLU A 8 1.72 21.33 1.87
C GLU A 8 0.49 20.70 1.22
N PRO A 9 0.48 20.49 -0.11
CA PRO A 9 -0.50 19.63 -0.74
C PRO A 9 -0.07 18.20 -0.42
N LYS A 10 -0.82 17.47 0.41
CA LYS A 10 -0.65 16.01 0.53
C LYS A 10 -1.05 15.40 -0.81
N ALA A 11 -0.04 15.02 -1.59
CA ALA A 11 -0.15 14.40 -2.90
C ALA A 11 -1.26 13.33 -2.96
N PRO A 12 -2.17 13.42 -3.94
CA PRO A 12 -2.84 12.25 -4.48
C PRO A 12 -2.13 11.88 -5.78
N GLU A 13 -0.97 11.24 -5.70
CA GLU A 13 -0.28 10.71 -6.88
C GLU A 13 -0.05 9.20 -6.73
N GLY A 14 -1.17 8.47 -6.68
CA GLY A 14 -1.23 7.06 -7.06
C GLY A 14 -1.83 6.99 -8.45
N GLY A 15 -1.01 6.79 -9.48
CA GLY A 15 -1.50 6.79 -10.86
C GLY A 15 -0.40 6.88 -11.90
N GLY A 16 0.42 5.84 -12.00
CA GLY A 16 1.40 5.68 -13.07
C GLY A 16 1.57 4.21 -13.41
N ALA A 17 0.71 3.68 -14.27
CA ALA A 17 0.82 2.33 -14.82
C ALA A 17 2.17 2.14 -15.52
N SER A 18 3.15 1.57 -14.82
CA SER A 18 4.36 1.06 -15.42
C SER A 18 4.09 -0.38 -15.89
N ALA A 19 4.57 -0.73 -17.09
CA ALA A 19 4.26 -1.95 -17.82
C ALA A 19 4.87 -3.24 -17.22
N GLY A 20 5.04 -3.29 -15.90
CA GLY A 20 5.47 -4.45 -15.11
C GLY A 20 4.33 -5.00 -14.24
N PRO A 21 4.50 -6.19 -13.63
CA PRO A 21 3.51 -6.73 -12.71
C PRO A 21 3.36 -5.79 -11.50
N ALA A 22 2.16 -5.27 -11.30
CA ALA A 22 1.86 -4.41 -10.16
C ALA A 22 1.87 -5.24 -8.86
N LEU A 23 2.59 -4.73 -7.85
CA LEU A 23 2.84 -5.43 -6.60
C LEU A 23 1.87 -4.96 -5.52
N VAL A 24 1.23 -5.91 -4.84
CA VAL A 24 0.37 -5.65 -3.69
C VAL A 24 0.97 -6.30 -2.45
N TYR A 25 1.18 -5.51 -1.41
CA TYR A 25 1.57 -5.98 -0.09
C TYR A 25 0.34 -6.09 0.83
N CYS A 26 -0.01 -7.31 1.26
CA CYS A 26 -1.06 -7.52 2.26
C CYS A 26 -0.49 -7.49 3.68
N ARG A 27 -1.01 -6.60 4.53
CA ARG A 27 -0.79 -6.63 5.98
C ARG A 27 -1.88 -7.42 6.71
N CYS A 28 -2.33 -8.52 6.10
CA CYS A 28 -3.50 -9.30 6.51
C CYS A 28 -3.55 -9.50 8.05
N ALA A 29 -4.61 -9.05 8.70
CA ALA A 29 -4.74 -9.07 10.16
C ALA A 29 -5.12 -10.47 10.70
N TYR A 30 -5.79 -11.28 9.89
CA TYR A 30 -6.38 -12.55 10.32
C TYR A 30 -5.50 -13.77 10.01
N ALA A 31 -4.75 -13.73 8.91
CA ALA A 31 -3.86 -14.81 8.52
C ALA A 31 -2.60 -14.79 9.40
N ARG A 32 -2.66 -15.54 10.52
CA ARG A 32 -1.53 -15.78 11.44
C ARG A 32 -0.52 -16.81 10.93
N VAL A 33 -0.65 -17.23 9.67
CA VAL A 33 0.27 -18.18 9.00
C VAL A 33 1.67 -17.60 8.80
N VAL A 34 1.79 -16.27 8.67
CA VAL A 34 3.07 -15.56 8.62
C VAL A 34 3.24 -14.71 9.87
N PRO A 35 4.35 -14.84 10.63
CA PRO A 35 4.63 -14.00 11.78
C PRO A 35 4.68 -12.50 11.45
N LEU A 36 4.21 -11.64 12.35
CA LEU A 36 4.18 -10.18 12.14
C LEU A 36 5.55 -9.60 11.78
N LYS A 37 6.60 -10.01 12.49
CA LYS A 37 7.98 -9.58 12.21
C LYS A 37 8.43 -9.82 10.76
N VAL A 38 7.93 -10.87 10.12
CA VAL A 38 8.25 -11.18 8.72
C VAL A 38 7.51 -10.21 7.80
N LYS A 39 6.23 -9.94 8.10
CA LYS A 39 5.44 -8.95 7.37
C LYS A 39 6.08 -7.56 7.49
N ASP A 40 6.54 -7.18 8.68
CA ASP A 40 7.22 -5.90 8.91
C ASP A 40 8.53 -5.81 8.13
N GLY A 41 9.38 -6.84 8.19
CA GLY A 41 10.62 -6.88 7.41
C GLY A 41 10.40 -6.84 5.89
N VAL A 42 9.34 -7.46 5.37
CA VAL A 42 8.98 -7.34 3.94
C VAL A 42 8.55 -5.91 3.60
N LEU A 43 7.76 -5.25 4.45
CA LEU A 43 7.36 -3.85 4.20
C LEU A 43 8.58 -2.93 4.18
N GLU A 44 9.50 -3.10 5.14
CA GLU A 44 10.75 -2.34 5.19
C GLU A 44 11.60 -2.56 3.94
N ALA A 45 11.73 -3.82 3.49
CA ALA A 45 12.48 -4.15 2.29
C ALA A 45 11.83 -3.58 1.01
N LEU A 46 10.50 -3.59 0.91
CA LEU A 46 9.77 -2.98 -0.20
C LEU A 46 9.90 -1.46 -0.20
N ALA A 47 9.83 -0.82 0.97
CA ALA A 47 10.06 0.61 1.09
C ALA A 47 11.51 0.99 0.72
N ALA A 48 12.49 0.15 1.06
CA ALA A 48 13.89 0.37 0.74
C ALA A 48 14.26 0.05 -0.72
N SER A 49 13.47 -0.78 -1.42
CA SER A 49 13.77 -1.21 -2.78
C SER A 49 13.47 -0.14 -3.84
N GLY A 50 12.69 0.89 -3.49
CA GLY A 50 12.25 1.92 -4.43
C GLY A 50 11.31 1.40 -5.51
N VAL A 51 10.74 0.21 -5.33
CA VAL A 51 9.74 -0.37 -6.22
C VAL A 51 8.37 0.14 -5.81
N ASP A 52 7.56 0.57 -6.77
CA ASP A 52 6.17 0.95 -6.51
C ASP A 52 5.34 -0.26 -6.10
N PHE A 53 4.57 -0.11 -5.02
CA PHE A 53 3.66 -1.14 -4.54
C PHE A 53 2.46 -0.53 -3.83
N ASP A 54 1.33 -1.23 -3.89
CA ASP A 54 0.13 -0.88 -3.12
C ASP A 54 0.08 -1.68 -1.82
N ALA A 55 -0.15 -0.98 -0.71
CA ALA A 55 -0.36 -1.60 0.59
C ALA A 55 -1.86 -1.77 0.86
N ALA A 56 -2.30 -3.01 1.05
CA ALA A 56 -3.67 -3.33 1.42
C ALA A 56 -3.74 -3.88 2.86
N PRO A 57 -4.74 -3.48 3.67
CA PRO A 57 -4.89 -3.97 5.04
C PRO A 57 -5.24 -5.45 5.09
N ASP A 58 -6.17 -5.92 4.24
CA ASP A 58 -6.51 -7.34 4.13
C ASP A 58 -7.11 -7.69 2.75
N VAL A 59 -6.27 -8.22 1.86
CA VAL A 59 -6.67 -8.60 0.50
C VAL A 59 -7.69 -9.76 0.51
N CYS A 60 -7.61 -10.67 1.48
CA CYS A 60 -8.51 -11.81 1.58
C CYS A 60 -9.93 -11.35 1.93
N GLU A 61 -10.04 -10.43 2.90
CA GLU A 61 -11.31 -9.85 3.34
C GLU A 61 -11.95 -9.00 2.23
N MET A 62 -11.18 -8.12 1.59
CA MET A 62 -11.62 -7.35 0.43
C MET A 62 -12.11 -8.27 -0.71
N SER A 63 -11.40 -9.38 -0.97
CA SER A 63 -11.80 -10.36 -1.98
C SER A 63 -13.09 -11.09 -1.61
N ALA A 64 -13.22 -11.51 -0.35
CA ALA A 64 -14.40 -12.22 0.15
C ALA A 64 -15.66 -11.35 0.07
N ARG A 65 -15.53 -10.05 0.35
CA ARG A 65 -16.64 -9.09 0.25
C ARG A 65 -16.90 -8.56 -1.15
N ARG A 66 -16.05 -8.89 -2.13
CA ARG A 66 -16.06 -8.27 -3.47
C ARG A 66 -15.96 -6.74 -3.37
N ASP A 67 -15.10 -6.28 -2.46
CA ASP A 67 -14.88 -4.88 -2.20
C ASP A 67 -14.48 -4.15 -3.50
N PRO A 68 -15.16 -3.05 -3.86
CA PRO A 68 -14.88 -2.31 -5.09
C PRO A 68 -13.46 -1.74 -5.12
N GLY A 69 -12.92 -1.32 -3.97
CA GLY A 69 -11.54 -0.82 -3.83
C GLY A 69 -10.49 -1.88 -4.12
N ARG A 70 -10.83 -3.19 -4.11
CA ARG A 70 -9.92 -4.24 -4.58
C ARG A 70 -9.55 -4.08 -6.05
N LYS A 71 -10.43 -3.50 -6.87
CA LYS A 71 -10.17 -3.27 -8.30
C LYS A 71 -9.20 -2.12 -8.55
N GLU A 72 -8.98 -1.30 -7.53
CA GLU A 72 -8.12 -0.12 -7.57
C GLU A 72 -6.71 -0.43 -7.05
N LEU A 73 -6.52 -1.61 -6.44
CA LEU A 73 -5.19 -2.15 -6.12
C LEU A 73 -4.59 -2.74 -7.40
N ALA A 74 -3.37 -2.31 -7.76
CA ALA A 74 -2.52 -2.91 -8.79
C ALA A 74 -3.20 -3.28 -10.14
#